data_AF-A0A946AZK2-F1
#
_entry.id   AF-A0A946AZK2-F1
#
_cell.length_a   1.000
_cell.length_b   1.000
_cell.length_c   1.000
_cell.angle_alpha   90.00
_cell.angle_beta   90.00
_cell.angle_gamma   90.00
#
_symmetry.space_group_name_H-M   'P 1'
#
loop_
_entity.id
_entity.type
_entity.pdbx_description
1 polymer ?
#
loop_
_entity_poly.entity_id
_entity_poly.type
_entity_poly.pdbx_seq_one_letter_code
_entity_poly.pdbx_strand_id
1 'polypeptide(L)'
;LEGATDEVVLSHAHIYRKTSRNLDKAAEATNFSWHDPTDAAKRTLLAKLADVAGTHGMTPSLCAQADLLSGSLAPARCIDAKRLSDVAGTPIRSRQRGQRPGCLCAESRDIGRYDTCAQGCAYCYANQSRAAATRNVQAHDPLSERL
;
A
#
# COMPACT_ATOMS: atom_id res chain seq x y z
N LEU A 1 10.29 14.20 -8.60
CA LEU A 1 9.42 14.38 -7.41
C LEU A 1 9.95 15.50 -6.54
N GLU A 2 11.27 15.58 -6.33
CA GLU A 2 11.92 16.74 -5.73
C GLU A 2 11.42 18.06 -6.33
N GLY A 3 11.09 19.02 -5.45
CA GLY A 3 10.48 20.31 -5.82
C GLY A 3 8.99 20.26 -6.14
N ALA A 4 8.39 19.09 -6.33
CA ALA A 4 6.96 18.90 -6.60
C ALA A 4 6.19 18.23 -5.45
N THR A 5 6.89 17.52 -4.55
CA THR A 5 6.33 16.86 -3.37
C THR A 5 7.20 17.11 -2.16
N ASP A 6 6.60 17.12 -0.97
CA ASP A 6 7.18 17.42 0.34
C ASP A 6 7.14 16.22 1.32
N GLU A 7 6.60 15.07 0.88
CA GLU A 7 6.39 13.88 1.69
C GLU A 7 6.60 12.61 0.86
N VAL A 8 7.13 11.56 1.50
CA VAL A 8 7.10 10.20 0.99
C VAL A 8 6.56 9.24 2.04
N VAL A 9 5.57 8.44 1.64
CA VAL A 9 5.00 7.38 2.49
C VAL A 9 5.65 6.05 2.12
N LEU A 10 6.31 5.43 3.08
CA LEU A 10 6.98 4.13 2.95
C LEU A 10 6.13 3.02 3.58
N SER A 11 6.33 1.80 3.10
CA SER A 11 5.86 0.56 3.73
C SER A 11 6.58 -0.65 3.14
N HIS A 12 6.71 -1.72 3.91
CA HIS A 12 7.05 -3.05 3.40
C HIS A 12 5.79 -3.81 3.01
N ALA A 13 5.87 -4.63 1.96
CA ALA A 13 4.77 -5.48 1.54
C ALA A 13 4.37 -6.45 2.67
N HIS A 14 3.07 -6.62 2.89
CA HIS A 14 2.57 -7.66 3.79
C HIS A 14 2.41 -8.96 3.01
N ILE A 15 3.12 -10.01 3.43
CA ILE A 15 3.14 -11.28 2.71
C ILE A 15 1.98 -12.16 3.18
N TYR A 16 0.87 -12.10 2.46
CA TYR A 16 -0.27 -12.98 2.73
C TYR A 16 0.05 -14.44 2.37
N ARG A 17 -0.59 -15.39 3.05
CA ARG A 17 -0.46 -16.84 2.79
C ARG A 17 -0.64 -17.18 1.30
N LYS A 18 -1.62 -16.55 0.65
CA LYS A 18 -1.85 -16.72 -0.79
C LYS A 18 -0.65 -16.23 -1.62
N THR A 19 -0.16 -15.03 -1.31
CA THR A 19 0.95 -14.39 -2.01
C THR A 19 2.20 -15.27 -1.91
N SER A 20 2.53 -15.75 -0.70
CA SER A 20 3.63 -16.69 -0.49
C SER A 20 3.51 -17.93 -1.37
N ARG A 21 2.40 -18.67 -1.28
CA ARG A 21 2.18 -19.87 -2.08
C ARG A 21 2.31 -19.63 -3.59
N ASN A 22 1.82 -18.49 -4.08
CA ASN A 22 1.90 -18.16 -5.50
C ASN A 22 3.32 -17.80 -5.93
N LEU A 23 4.07 -17.10 -5.08
CA LEU A 23 5.48 -16.80 -5.31
C LEU A 23 6.34 -18.07 -5.26
N ASP A 24 6.07 -19.00 -4.34
CA ASP A 24 6.76 -20.30 -4.29
C ASP A 24 6.60 -21.08 -5.60
N LYS A 25 5.36 -21.19 -6.09
CA LYS A 25 5.09 -21.82 -7.39
C LYS A 25 5.78 -21.13 -8.56
N ALA A 26 5.84 -19.80 -8.54
CA ALA A 26 6.51 -19.04 -9.59
C ALA A 26 8.03 -19.24 -9.52
N ALA A 27 8.60 -19.23 -8.31
CA ALA A 27 10.00 -19.47 -8.04
C ALA A 27 10.45 -20.85 -8.55
N GLU A 28 9.67 -21.89 -8.26
CA GLU A 28 9.88 -23.25 -8.78
C GLU A 28 9.83 -23.30 -10.32
N ALA A 29 8.88 -22.59 -10.95
CA ALA A 29 8.67 -22.64 -12.38
C ALA A 29 9.70 -21.84 -13.19
N THR A 30 10.22 -20.74 -12.65
CA THR A 30 11.11 -19.82 -13.39
C THR A 30 12.48 -19.63 -12.74
N ASN A 31 12.85 -20.50 -11.79
CA ASN A 31 14.16 -20.57 -11.14
C ASN A 31 14.65 -19.22 -10.54
N PHE A 32 13.78 -18.53 -9.79
CA PHE A 32 14.20 -17.41 -8.93
C PHE A 32 13.96 -17.75 -7.46
N SER A 33 14.58 -16.99 -6.56
CA SER A 33 14.35 -17.09 -5.12
C SER A 33 13.69 -15.84 -4.58
N TRP A 34 12.89 -16.00 -3.53
CA TRP A 34 12.29 -14.91 -2.80
C TRP A 34 12.23 -15.25 -1.31
N HIS A 35 12.17 -14.22 -0.47
CA HIS A 35 11.98 -14.36 0.97
C HIS A 35 11.33 -13.09 1.53
N ASP A 36 10.71 -13.19 2.70
CA ASP A 36 10.34 -12.02 3.49
C ASP A 36 11.55 -11.59 4.35
N PRO A 37 12.09 -10.37 4.19
CA PRO A 37 13.24 -9.93 4.96
C PRO A 37 12.94 -9.86 6.46
N THR A 38 13.98 -10.03 7.28
CA THR A 38 13.88 -9.84 8.72
C THR A 38 13.56 -8.39 9.07
N ASP A 39 12.96 -8.15 10.23
CA ASP A 39 12.63 -6.79 10.68
C ASP A 39 13.88 -5.88 10.76
N ALA A 40 15.03 -6.44 11.12
CA ALA A 40 16.31 -5.70 11.13
C ALA A 40 16.71 -5.24 9.72
N ALA A 41 16.59 -6.11 8.72
CA ALA A 41 16.83 -5.76 7.32
C ALA A 41 15.80 -4.74 6.81
N LYS A 42 14.52 -4.91 7.16
CA LYS A 42 13.44 -3.98 6.82
C LYS A 42 13.70 -2.58 7.36
N ARG A 43 14.06 -2.45 8.64
CA ARG A 43 14.44 -1.18 9.29
C ARG A 43 15.66 -0.54 8.64
N THR A 44 16.68 -1.34 8.32
CA THR A 44 17.88 -0.83 7.64
C THR A 44 17.54 -0.20 6.28
N LEU A 45 16.68 -0.84 5.50
CA LEU A 45 16.23 -0.28 4.22
C LEU A 45 15.37 0.97 4.43
N LEU A 46 14.44 0.95 5.39
CA LEU A 46 13.59 2.07 5.72
C LEU A 46 14.41 3.31 6.13
N ALA A 47 15.44 3.14 6.95
CA ALA A 47 16.34 4.22 7.35
C ALA A 47 17.05 4.83 6.14
N LYS A 48 17.61 3.99 5.25
CA LYS A 48 18.27 4.47 4.02
C LYS A 48 17.32 5.26 3.11
N LEU A 49 16.08 4.78 2.94
CA LEU A 49 15.07 5.47 2.15
C LEU A 49 14.63 6.79 2.80
N ALA A 50 14.52 6.81 4.13
CA ALA A 50 14.20 8.02 4.88
C ALA A 50 15.31 9.09 4.76
N ASP A 51 16.57 8.69 4.82
CA ASP A 51 17.71 9.60 4.63
C ASP A 51 17.71 10.20 3.22
N VAL A 52 17.52 9.37 2.19
CA VAL A 52 17.42 9.84 0.79
C VAL A 52 16.24 10.81 0.63
N ALA A 53 15.09 10.52 1.22
CA ALA A 53 13.94 11.43 1.18
C ALA A 53 14.27 12.79 1.82
N GLY A 54 14.92 12.76 2.98
CA GLY A 54 15.36 13.97 3.69
C GLY A 54 16.34 14.81 2.87
N THR A 55 17.29 14.19 2.17
CA THR A 55 18.24 14.91 1.29
C THR A 55 17.57 15.63 0.13
N HIS A 56 16.36 15.20 -0.26
CA HIS A 56 15.56 15.79 -1.33
C HIS A 56 14.37 16.61 -0.81
N GLY A 57 14.40 17.04 0.46
CA GLY A 57 13.39 17.91 1.05
C GLY A 57 12.01 17.26 1.26
N MET A 58 11.94 15.94 1.30
CA MET A 58 10.71 15.18 1.55
C MET A 58 10.69 14.62 2.96
N THR A 59 9.56 14.74 3.63
CA THR A 59 9.31 14.16 4.96
C THR A 59 8.98 12.68 4.80
N PRO A 60 9.79 11.75 5.35
CA PRO A 60 9.49 10.32 5.27
C PRO A 60 8.52 9.89 6.37
N SER A 61 7.51 9.10 6.01
CA SER A 61 6.55 8.52 6.94
C SER A 61 6.32 7.02 6.67
N LEU A 62 5.82 6.27 7.66
CA LEU A 62 5.64 4.81 7.58
C LEU A 62 4.18 4.39 7.79
N CYS A 63 3.61 3.65 6.84
CA CYS A 63 2.19 3.33 6.83
C CYS A 63 1.85 2.03 7.58
N ALA A 64 1.26 2.17 8.78
CA ALA A 64 0.66 1.10 9.57
C ALA A 64 1.59 -0.11 9.83
N GLN A 65 2.87 0.17 10.07
CA GLN A 65 3.89 -0.79 10.47
C GLN A 65 4.67 -0.19 11.65
N ALA A 66 3.92 0.14 12.72
CA ALA A 66 4.44 0.88 13.86
C ALA A 66 5.59 0.15 14.57
N ASP A 67 5.56 -1.19 14.51
CA ASP A 67 6.65 -2.05 14.96
C ASP A 67 7.95 -1.68 14.25
N LEU A 68 7.96 -1.40 12.94
CA LEU A 68 9.15 -1.09 12.14
C LEU A 68 9.61 0.38 12.20
N LEU A 69 8.95 1.25 12.97
CA LEU A 69 9.36 2.65 13.11
C LEU A 69 10.79 2.76 13.68
N SER A 70 11.57 3.71 13.13
CA SER A 70 12.92 4.03 13.59
C SER A 70 13.40 5.36 13.00
N GLY A 71 14.31 6.04 13.70
CA GLY A 71 14.96 7.25 13.19
C GLY A 71 13.99 8.40 12.96
N SER A 72 14.05 9.01 11.76
CA SER A 72 13.22 10.16 11.34
C SER A 72 11.81 9.79 10.87
N LEU A 73 11.46 8.50 10.81
CA LEU A 73 10.15 8.06 10.33
C LEU A 73 9.04 8.37 11.34
N ALA A 74 8.03 9.10 10.87
CA ALA A 74 6.78 9.29 11.60
C ALA A 74 5.69 8.32 11.09
N PRO A 75 4.66 8.01 11.90
CA PRO A 75 3.48 7.29 11.41
C PRO A 75 2.77 8.05 10.28
N ALA A 76 2.48 7.37 9.17
CA ALA A 76 1.85 7.97 8.00
C ALA A 76 0.31 8.07 8.11
N ARG A 77 -0.26 9.01 7.35
CA ARG A 77 -1.70 9.18 7.12
C ARG A 77 -1.95 9.40 5.63
N CYS A 78 -2.19 8.34 4.86
CA CYS A 78 -2.44 8.46 3.41
C CYS A 78 -3.71 9.27 3.10
N ILE A 79 -4.75 9.13 3.94
CA ILE A 79 -5.94 9.98 3.92
C ILE A 79 -5.86 10.89 5.16
N ASP A 80 -5.20 12.04 5.03
CA ASP A 80 -5.05 13.01 6.11
C ASP A 80 -6.06 14.15 5.96
N ALA A 81 -6.99 14.24 6.92
CA ALA A 81 -8.00 15.30 6.94
C ALA A 81 -7.37 16.70 7.03
N LYS A 82 -6.23 16.87 7.72
CA LYS A 82 -5.55 18.17 7.77
C LYS A 82 -5.04 18.53 6.39
N ARG A 83 -4.27 17.65 5.76
CA ARG A 83 -3.72 17.87 4.43
C ARG A 83 -4.81 18.10 3.36
N LEU A 84 -5.89 17.32 3.43
CA LEU A 84 -7.04 17.52 2.55
C LEU A 84 -7.73 18.88 2.81
N SER A 85 -7.80 19.34 4.06
CA SER A 85 -8.31 20.68 4.38
C SER A 85 -7.45 21.78 3.79
N ASP A 86 -6.13 21.63 3.90
CA ASP A 86 -5.14 22.58 3.36
C ASP A 86 -5.30 22.70 1.83
N VAL A 87 -5.49 21.57 1.13
CA VAL A 87 -5.74 21.54 -0.33
C VAL A 87 -7.12 22.10 -0.70
N ALA A 88 -8.16 21.78 0.06
CA ALA A 88 -9.52 22.20 -0.23
C ALA A 88 -9.81 23.67 0.13
N GLY A 89 -8.94 24.31 0.92
CA GLY A 89 -9.14 25.67 1.44
C GLY A 89 -10.30 25.78 2.45
N THR A 90 -10.80 24.65 2.96
CA THR A 90 -11.92 24.59 3.91
C THR A 90 -11.73 23.46 4.92
N PRO A 91 -12.17 23.59 6.18
CA PRO A 91 -12.01 22.54 7.18
C PRO A 91 -12.76 21.26 6.82
N ILE A 92 -12.03 20.15 6.67
CA ILE A 92 -12.57 18.80 6.56
C ILE A 92 -12.46 18.13 7.93
N ARG A 93 -13.61 17.85 8.54
CA ARG A 93 -13.69 17.15 9.82
C ARG A 93 -14.08 15.71 9.59
N SER A 94 -13.21 14.78 9.99
CA SER A 94 -13.44 13.34 9.87
C SER A 94 -12.89 12.62 11.09
N ARG A 95 -13.49 11.49 11.44
CA ARG A 95 -12.99 10.61 12.51
C ARG A 95 -11.73 9.90 12.04
N GLN A 96 -10.81 9.60 12.95
CA GLN A 96 -9.74 8.65 12.66
C GLN A 96 -10.34 7.23 12.65
N ARG A 97 -10.55 6.67 11.46
CA ARG A 97 -11.09 5.33 11.23
C ARG A 97 -10.34 4.66 10.07
N GLY A 98 -9.06 4.41 10.28
CA GLY A 98 -8.19 3.79 9.26
C GLY A 98 -8.69 2.43 8.78
N GLN A 99 -8.16 1.95 7.66
CA GLN A 99 -8.67 0.73 6.99
C GLN A 99 -8.17 -0.59 7.59
N ARG A 100 -7.09 -0.55 8.39
CA ARG A 100 -6.45 -1.73 8.99
C ARG A 100 -5.86 -1.40 10.37
N PRO A 101 -5.53 -2.40 11.21
CA PRO A 101 -4.84 -2.17 12.48
C PRO A 101 -3.59 -1.30 12.29
N GLY A 102 -3.39 -0.33 13.17
CA GLY A 102 -2.28 0.63 13.09
C GLY A 102 -2.41 1.72 12.01
N CYS A 103 -3.50 1.75 11.23
CA CYS A 103 -3.74 2.80 10.23
C CYS A 103 -4.31 4.06 10.89
N LEU A 104 -3.66 5.20 10.64
CA LEU A 104 -4.04 6.51 11.21
C LEU A 104 -4.80 7.41 10.23
N CYS A 105 -5.26 6.86 9.10
CA CYS A 105 -6.04 7.60 8.13
C CYS A 105 -7.39 8.08 8.70
N ALA A 106 -7.90 9.18 8.14
CA ALA A 106 -9.27 9.61 8.31
C ALA A 106 -10.25 8.57 7.75
N GLU A 107 -11.49 8.61 8.23
CA GLU A 107 -12.57 7.75 7.74
C GLU A 107 -12.75 7.95 6.24
N SER A 108 -12.73 6.83 5.51
CA SER A 108 -12.81 6.77 4.06
C SER A 108 -13.50 5.49 3.61
N ARG A 109 -13.98 5.49 2.38
CA ARG A 109 -14.53 4.30 1.71
C ARG A 109 -13.69 4.02 0.47
N ASP A 110 -13.24 2.78 0.34
CA ASP A 110 -12.59 2.30 -0.88
C ASP A 110 -13.63 2.20 -1.99
N ILE A 111 -13.26 2.63 -3.20
CA ILE A 111 -14.08 2.57 -4.41
C ILE A 111 -13.65 1.42 -5.34
N GLY A 112 -12.53 0.77 -5.03
CA GLY A 112 -12.01 -0.37 -5.75
C GLY A 112 -12.77 -1.66 -5.43
N ARG A 113 -12.61 -2.65 -6.31
CA ARG A 113 -13.19 -3.98 -6.16
C ARG A 113 -12.15 -5.06 -6.40
N TYR A 114 -12.02 -5.96 -5.45
CA TYR A 114 -11.18 -7.16 -5.58
C TYR A 114 -11.72 -8.11 -6.66
N ASP A 115 -10.86 -9.01 -7.12
CA ASP A 115 -11.20 -9.97 -8.17
C ASP A 115 -11.72 -9.29 -9.46
N THR A 116 -11.14 -8.18 -9.89
CA THR A 116 -11.51 -7.50 -11.14
C THR A 116 -10.33 -7.24 -12.08
N CYS A 117 -9.11 -7.59 -11.67
CA CYS A 117 -7.92 -7.42 -12.50
C CYS A 117 -7.49 -8.76 -13.14
N ALA A 118 -7.56 -8.90 -14.46
CA ALA A 118 -7.25 -10.17 -15.15
C ALA A 118 -5.74 -10.47 -15.32
N GLN A 119 -4.85 -9.58 -14.87
CA GLN A 119 -3.40 -9.65 -15.11
C GLN A 119 -2.73 -10.91 -14.50
N GLY A 120 -3.27 -11.43 -13.39
CA GLY A 120 -2.82 -12.71 -12.84
C GLY A 120 -1.43 -12.69 -12.18
N CYS A 121 -0.95 -11.54 -11.70
CA CYS A 121 0.35 -11.42 -11.05
C CYS A 121 0.49 -12.37 -9.85
N ALA A 122 1.64 -13.06 -9.73
CA ALA A 122 1.92 -14.00 -8.65
C ALA A 122 1.86 -13.34 -7.26
N TYR A 123 2.30 -12.07 -7.17
CA TYR A 123 2.32 -11.28 -5.94
C TYR A 123 0.97 -10.61 -5.60
N CYS A 124 -0.09 -10.82 -6.40
CA CYS A 124 -1.35 -10.10 -6.23
C CYS A 124 -2.09 -10.52 -4.95
N TYR A 125 -2.31 -9.55 -4.06
CA TYR A 125 -3.18 -9.72 -2.89
C TYR A 125 -4.66 -9.43 -3.18
N ALA A 126 -4.94 -8.59 -4.20
CA ALA A 126 -6.28 -8.06 -4.47
C ALA A 126 -7.22 -9.01 -5.24
N ASN A 127 -6.68 -10.03 -5.89
CA ASN A 127 -7.51 -11.10 -6.46
C ASN A 127 -7.41 -12.31 -5.55
N GLN A 128 -8.46 -13.09 -5.39
CA GLN A 128 -8.48 -14.43 -4.80
C GLN A 128 -8.16 -15.51 -5.82
N SER A 129 -8.69 -15.40 -7.05
CA SER A 129 -8.32 -16.32 -8.14
C SER A 129 -8.33 -15.63 -9.50
N ARG A 130 -7.44 -16.06 -10.40
CA ARG A 130 -7.42 -15.56 -11.79
C ARG A 130 -8.73 -15.87 -12.53
N ALA A 131 -9.32 -17.02 -12.25
CA ALA A 131 -10.60 -17.41 -12.84
C ALA A 131 -11.74 -16.49 -12.42
N ALA A 132 -11.86 -16.16 -11.12
CA ALA A 132 -12.85 -15.20 -10.64
C ALA A 132 -12.65 -13.82 -11.27
N ALA A 133 -11.41 -13.32 -11.27
CA ALA A 133 -11.09 -12.04 -11.89
C ALA A 133 -11.45 -11.99 -13.38
N THR A 134 -11.15 -13.05 -14.13
CA THR A 134 -11.48 -13.15 -15.55
C THR A 134 -13.00 -13.15 -15.77
N ARG A 135 -13.76 -13.91 -14.98
CA ARG A 135 -15.23 -13.93 -15.06
C ARG A 135 -15.84 -12.56 -14.74
N ASN A 136 -15.34 -11.88 -13.71
CA ASN A 136 -15.86 -10.56 -13.33
C ASN A 136 -15.56 -9.51 -14.40
N VAL A 137 -14.40 -9.57 -15.05
CA VAL A 137 -14.08 -8.70 -16.20
C VAL A 137 -15.03 -8.98 -17.37
N GLN A 138 -15.30 -10.26 -17.68
CA GLN A 138 -16.21 -10.63 -18.77
C GLN A 138 -17.66 -10.24 -18.50
N ALA A 139 -18.08 -10.26 -17.23
CA ALA A 139 -19.43 -9.88 -16.80
C ALA A 139 -19.57 -8.36 -16.58
N HIS A 140 -18.52 -7.57 -16.83
CA HIS A 140 -18.57 -6.12 -16.62
C HIS A 140 -19.54 -5.46 -17.58
N ASP A 141 -20.54 -4.79 -17.02
CA ASP A 141 -21.44 -3.89 -17.74
C ASP A 141 -21.02 -2.43 -17.48
N PRO A 142 -20.58 -1.67 -18.51
CA PRO A 142 -20.23 -0.26 -18.38
C PRO A 142 -21.39 0.64 -17.96
N LEU A 143 -22.64 0.21 -18.15
CA LEU A 143 -23.84 0.97 -17.78
C LEU A 143 -24.37 0.61 -16.39
N SER A 144 -23.83 -0.44 -15.76
CA SER A 144 -24.23 -0.84 -14.43
C SER A 144 -23.63 0.09 -13.38
N GLU A 145 -24.42 0.44 -12.36
CA GLU A 145 -23.95 1.19 -11.19
C GLU A 145 -23.00 0.38 -10.29
N ARG A 146 -22.81 -0.91 -10.59
CA ARG A 146 -21.91 -1.82 -9.88
C ARG A 146 -21.16 -2.71 -10.87
N LEU A 147 -19.89 -2.99 -10.56
CA LEU A 147 -19.15 -4.13 -11.14
C LEU A 147 -19.77 -5.46 -10.69
#